data_AF-A0A3D3RC10-F1
#
_entry.id   AF-A0A3D3RC10-F1
#
_cell.length_a   1.000
_cell.length_b   1.000
_cell.length_c   1.000
_cell.angle_alpha   90.00
_cell.angle_beta   90.00
_cell.angle_gamma   90.00
#
_symmetry.space_group_name_H-M   'P 1'
#
loop_
_entity.id
_entity.type
_entity.pdbx_description
1 polymer ?
#
loop_
_entity_poly.entity_id
_entity_poly.type
_entity_poly.pdbx_seq_one_letter_code
_entity_poly.pdbx_strand_id
1 'polypeptide(L)'
;MRNQNTLFLIILLLLTLLPLSGCGYPAVSPKTYEISKALYSVCNQKSTDRLKTVQTLIDSSLNEKEINEREAGWLNAIVASANKGNWETATQEARRLMEDQTGR
;
A
#
# COMPACT_ATOMS: atom_id res chain seq x y z
N MET A 1 33.86 5.54 29.51
CA MET A 1 32.65 4.76 29.85
C MET A 1 31.33 5.48 29.59
N ARG A 2 31.26 6.83 29.55
CA ARG A 2 30.01 7.58 29.26
C ARG A 2 29.57 7.54 27.78
N ASN A 3 30.52 7.41 26.84
CA ASN A 3 30.25 7.47 25.39
C ASN A 3 29.75 6.14 24.79
N GLN A 4 30.01 4.99 25.43
CA GLN A 4 29.55 3.68 24.93
C GLN A 4 28.06 3.49 25.16
N ASN A 5 27.53 3.94 26.30
CA ASN A 5 26.12 3.83 26.63
C ASN A 5 25.25 4.73 25.74
N THR A 6 25.73 5.92 25.39
CA THR A 6 25.04 6.81 24.43
C THR A 6 25.03 6.24 23.02
N LEU A 7 26.13 5.60 22.58
CA LEU A 7 26.19 4.95 21.26
C LEU A 7 25.24 3.76 21.20
N PHE A 8 25.17 2.95 22.26
CA PHE A 8 24.23 1.84 22.38
C PHE A 8 22.76 2.30 22.33
N LEU A 9 22.42 3.39 23.01
CA LEU A 9 21.08 3.96 23.00
C LEU A 9 20.68 4.50 21.62
N ILE A 10 21.61 5.11 20.88
CA ILE A 10 21.37 5.60 19.52
C ILE A 10 21.14 4.44 18.55
N ILE A 11 21.94 3.36 18.66
CA ILE A 11 21.79 2.16 17.81
C ILE A 11 20.45 1.45 18.08
N LEU A 12 20.05 1.33 19.36
CA LEU A 12 18.78 0.73 19.74
C LEU A 12 17.58 1.55 19.22
N LEU A 13 17.68 2.89 19.26
CA LEU A 13 16.67 3.79 18.72
C LEU A 13 16.58 3.68 17.18
N LEU A 14 17.72 3.56 16.48
CA LEU A 14 17.75 3.42 15.02
C LEU A 14 17.12 2.10 14.53
N LEU A 15 17.26 1.00 15.28
CA LEU A 15 16.69 -0.30 14.90
C LEU A 15 15.16 -0.30 14.87
N THR A 16 14.50 0.57 15.66
CA THR A 16 13.02 0.66 15.71
C THR A 16 12.41 1.39 14.51
N LEU A 17 13.23 2.10 13.72
CA LEU A 17 12.81 2.85 12.53
C LEU A 17 12.91 2.03 11.24
N LEU A 18 13.41 0.80 11.29
CA LEU A 18 13.36 -0.09 10.14
C LEU A 18 11.89 -0.44 9.90
N PRO A 19 11.29 -0.07 8.77
CA PRO A 19 9.96 -0.54 8.45
C PRO A 19 10.06 -2.07 8.42
N LEU A 20 9.27 -2.71 9.28
CA LEU A 20 8.97 -4.13 9.19
C LEU A 20 8.28 -4.32 7.85
N SER A 21 9.07 -4.43 6.78
CA SER A 21 8.62 -4.87 5.46
C SER A 21 8.26 -6.34 5.61
N GLY A 22 7.13 -6.58 6.27
CA GLY A 22 6.55 -7.88 6.50
C GLY A 22 6.35 -8.61 5.18
N CYS A 23 6.18 -9.93 5.29
CA CYS A 23 5.74 -10.80 4.22
C CYS A 23 4.70 -10.08 3.35
N GLY A 24 4.81 -10.21 2.02
CA GLY A 24 3.98 -9.53 1.04
C GLY A 24 2.46 -9.67 1.30
N TYR A 25 1.65 -9.08 0.42
CA TYR A 25 0.21 -9.09 0.59
C TYR A 25 -0.32 -10.53 0.72
N PRO A 26 -1.15 -10.82 1.75
CA PRO A 26 -1.78 -12.13 1.86
C PRO A 26 -2.76 -12.33 0.69
N ALA A 27 -3.45 -13.47 0.68
CA ALA A 27 -4.51 -13.70 -0.29
C ALA A 27 -5.58 -12.60 -0.14
N VAL A 28 -5.98 -12.02 -1.28
CA VAL A 28 -7.00 -10.98 -1.35
C VAL A 28 -8.18 -11.44 -2.21
N SER A 29 -9.30 -10.76 -2.05
CA SER A 29 -10.50 -10.95 -2.84
C SER A 29 -10.25 -10.62 -4.33
N PRO A 30 -11.00 -11.27 -5.26
CA PRO A 30 -10.92 -10.94 -6.68
C PRO A 30 -11.17 -9.45 -6.95
N LYS A 31 -12.11 -8.82 -6.23
CA LYS A 31 -12.39 -7.39 -6.36
C LYS A 31 -11.18 -6.54 -5.97
N THR A 32 -10.45 -6.89 -4.91
CA THR A 32 -9.21 -6.20 -4.52
C THR A 32 -8.15 -6.29 -5.60
N TYR A 33 -7.99 -7.45 -6.24
CA TYR A 33 -7.06 -7.62 -7.36
C TYR A 33 -7.45 -6.73 -8.57
N GLU A 34 -8.73 -6.70 -8.93
CA GLU A 34 -9.23 -5.85 -10.01
C GLU A 34 -9.01 -4.35 -9.73
N ILE A 35 -9.31 -3.89 -8.51
CA ILE A 35 -9.05 -2.51 -8.10
C ILE A 35 -7.55 -2.21 -8.13
N SER A 36 -6.69 -3.17 -7.75
CA SER A 36 -5.24 -3.01 -7.79
C SER A 36 -4.70 -2.84 -9.22
N LYS A 37 -5.27 -3.54 -10.21
CA LYS A 37 -4.98 -3.29 -11.64
C LYS A 37 -5.37 -1.87 -12.06
N ALA A 38 -6.53 -1.40 -11.64
CA ALA A 38 -6.97 -0.03 -11.90
C ALA A 38 -6.02 1.00 -11.27
N LEU A 39 -5.64 0.79 -9.99
CA LEU A 39 -4.66 1.62 -9.29
C LEU A 39 -3.30 1.64 -10.00
N TYR A 40 -2.79 0.48 -10.42
CA TYR A 40 -1.53 0.41 -11.18
C TYR A 40 -1.59 1.28 -12.44
N SER A 41 -2.64 1.13 -13.25
CA SER A 41 -2.84 1.93 -14.47
C SER A 41 -2.92 3.44 -14.17
N VAL A 42 -3.72 3.82 -13.18
CA VAL A 42 -3.98 5.22 -12.83
C VAL A 42 -2.74 5.89 -12.21
N CYS A 43 -2.04 5.21 -11.30
CA CYS A 43 -0.83 5.71 -10.67
C CYS A 43 0.32 5.85 -11.68
N ASN A 44 0.47 4.88 -12.58
CA ASN A 44 1.48 4.94 -13.65
C ASN A 44 1.23 6.12 -14.61
N GLN A 45 -0.04 6.45 -14.88
CA GLN A 45 -0.44 7.60 -15.68
C GLN A 45 -0.51 8.92 -14.89
N LYS A 46 -0.32 8.87 -13.57
CA LYS A 46 -0.44 10.03 -12.66
C LYS A 46 -1.77 10.77 -12.82
N SER A 47 -2.86 10.04 -13.08
CA SER A 47 -4.16 10.63 -13.38
C SER A 47 -4.95 10.90 -12.09
N THR A 48 -4.96 12.16 -11.65
CA THR A 48 -5.66 12.59 -10.44
C THR A 48 -7.19 12.39 -10.51
N ASP A 49 -7.80 12.65 -11.66
CA ASP A 49 -9.26 12.50 -11.79
C ASP A 49 -9.69 11.04 -11.79
N ARG A 50 -8.95 10.16 -12.49
CA ARG A 50 -9.22 8.72 -12.43
C ARG A 50 -8.92 8.14 -11.04
N LEU A 51 -7.96 8.70 -10.31
CA LEU A 51 -7.67 8.29 -8.93
C LEU A 51 -8.86 8.53 -8.00
N LYS A 52 -9.58 9.65 -8.17
CA LYS A 52 -10.83 9.92 -7.42
C LYS A 52 -11.91 8.88 -7.73
N THR A 53 -12.06 8.49 -8.99
CA THR A 53 -13.00 7.43 -9.38
C THR A 53 -12.65 6.10 -8.73
N VAL A 54 -11.35 5.76 -8.66
CA VAL A 54 -10.91 4.54 -7.98
C VAL A 54 -11.14 4.62 -6.47
N GLN A 55 -10.97 5.79 -5.84
CA GLN A 55 -11.32 5.99 -4.43
C GLN A 55 -12.80 5.70 -4.18
N THR A 56 -13.71 6.24 -5.01
CA THR A 56 -15.14 5.93 -4.91
C THR A 56 -15.44 4.44 -5.11
N LEU A 57 -14.72 3.78 -6.01
CA LEU A 57 -14.87 2.33 -6.23
C LEU A 57 -14.47 1.52 -4.98
N ILE A 58 -13.38 1.90 -4.30
CA ILE A 58 -12.96 1.27 -3.05
C ILE A 58 -14.07 1.41 -1.99
N ASP A 59 -14.60 2.62 -1.82
CA ASP A 59 -15.65 2.90 -0.84
C ASP A 59 -16.95 2.12 -1.15
N SER A 60 -17.34 2.04 -2.42
CA SER A 60 -18.52 1.26 -2.85
C SER A 60 -18.33 -0.23 -2.60
N SER A 61 -17.19 -0.80 -3.01
CA SER A 61 -16.89 -2.21 -2.83
C SER A 61 -16.78 -2.62 -1.36
N LEU A 62 -16.33 -1.72 -0.48
CA LEU A 62 -16.35 -1.95 0.96
C LEU A 62 -17.78 -1.98 1.50
N ASN A 63 -18.61 -1.00 1.12
CA ASN A 63 -20.02 -0.93 1.52
C ASN A 63 -20.83 -2.14 1.04
N GLU A 64 -20.54 -2.63 -0.17
CA GLU A 64 -21.16 -3.81 -0.79
C GLU A 64 -20.58 -5.13 -0.27
N LYS A 65 -19.57 -5.08 0.61
CA LYS A 65 -18.87 -6.25 1.17
C LYS A 65 -18.17 -7.12 0.11
N GLU A 66 -17.81 -6.54 -1.03
CA GLU A 66 -17.00 -7.19 -2.06
C GLU A 66 -15.51 -7.25 -1.66
N ILE A 67 -15.09 -6.34 -0.78
CA ILE A 67 -13.79 -6.32 -0.11
C ILE A 67 -14.00 -6.13 1.39
N ASN A 68 -13.00 -6.49 2.20
CA ASN A 68 -13.03 -6.25 3.64
C ASN A 68 -12.25 -4.98 4.04
N GLU A 69 -12.41 -4.55 5.30
CA GLU A 69 -11.74 -3.35 5.87
C GLU A 69 -10.21 -3.35 5.70
N ARG A 70 -9.58 -4.52 5.82
CA ARG A 70 -8.12 -4.65 5.70
C ARG A 70 -7.68 -4.44 4.26
N GLU A 71 -8.40 -5.03 3.31
CA GLU A 71 -8.17 -4.86 1.87
C GLU A 71 -8.38 -3.41 1.45
N ALA A 72 -9.48 -2.79 1.89
CA ALA A 72 -9.74 -1.37 1.68
C ALA A 72 -8.60 -0.52 2.26
N GLY A 73 -8.09 -0.85 3.44
CA GLY A 73 -6.94 -0.19 4.07
C GLY A 73 -5.68 -0.21 3.20
N TRP A 74 -5.36 -1.36 2.58
CA TRP A 74 -4.22 -1.46 1.65
C TRP A 74 -4.42 -0.62 0.38
N LEU A 75 -5.59 -0.71 -0.24
CA LEU A 75 -5.92 0.06 -1.44
C LEU A 75 -5.87 1.58 -1.15
N ASN A 76 -6.43 2.00 -0.01
CA ASN A 76 -6.41 3.39 0.42
C ASN A 76 -5.01 3.90 0.76
N ALA A 77 -4.12 3.05 1.26
CA ALA A 77 -2.72 3.42 1.48
C ALA A 77 -2.00 3.74 0.15
N ILE A 78 -2.29 2.96 -0.91
CA ILE A 78 -1.78 3.22 -2.26
C ILE A 78 -2.33 4.55 -2.79
N VAL A 79 -3.64 4.81 -2.66
CA VAL A 79 -4.26 6.08 -3.05
C VAL A 79 -3.65 7.26 -2.28
N ALA A 80 -3.44 7.11 -0.97
CA ALA A 80 -2.83 8.14 -0.15
C ALA A 80 -1.38 8.44 -0.57
N SER A 81 -0.60 7.43 -0.97
CA SER A 81 0.73 7.62 -1.53
C SER A 81 0.68 8.42 -2.84
N ALA A 82 -0.23 8.06 -3.75
CA ALA A 82 -0.44 8.76 -5.00
C ALA A 82 -0.86 10.23 -4.79
N ASN A 83 -1.81 10.50 -3.88
CA ASN A 83 -2.26 11.85 -3.53
C ASN A 83 -1.14 12.73 -2.93
N LYS A 84 -0.12 12.13 -2.29
CA LYS A 84 1.08 12.84 -1.82
C LYS A 84 2.09 13.14 -2.93
N GLY A 85 1.79 12.77 -4.18
CA GLY A 85 2.71 12.89 -5.32
C GLY A 85 3.71 11.74 -5.43
N ASN A 86 3.63 10.72 -4.56
CA ASN A 86 4.52 9.55 -4.58
C ASN A 86 3.99 8.51 -5.56
N TRP A 87 3.81 8.92 -6.81
CA TRP A 87 3.20 8.11 -7.89
C TRP A 87 3.96 6.83 -8.18
N GLU A 88 5.29 6.88 -8.17
CA GLU A 88 6.13 5.71 -8.42
C GLU A 88 5.94 4.67 -7.32
N THR A 89 6.04 5.08 -6.05
CA THR A 89 5.78 4.21 -4.89
C THR A 89 4.38 3.60 -4.95
N ALA A 90 3.36 4.40 -5.27
CA ALA A 90 1.99 3.88 -5.40
C ALA A 90 1.86 2.85 -6.53
N THR A 91 2.53 3.08 -7.66
CA THR A 91 2.55 2.14 -8.79
C THR A 91 3.23 0.83 -8.40
N GLN A 92 4.37 0.90 -7.71
CA GLN A 92 5.09 -0.30 -7.25
C GLN A 92 4.29 -1.08 -6.20
N GLU A 93 3.61 -0.40 -5.26
CA GLU A 93 2.77 -1.07 -4.27
C GLU A 93 1.54 -1.74 -4.88
N ALA A 94 0.87 -1.08 -5.84
CA ALA A 94 -0.24 -1.69 -6.57
C ALA A 94 0.22 -2.93 -7.36
N ARG A 95 1.41 -2.85 -7.98
CA ARG A 95 2.04 -3.97 -8.67
C ARG A 95 2.35 -5.11 -7.73
N ARG A 96 3.00 -4.82 -6.61
CA ARG A 96 3.37 -5.81 -5.60
C ARG A 96 2.16 -6.56 -5.06
N LEU A 97 1.07 -5.83 -4.76
CA LEU A 97 -0.18 -6.44 -4.32
C LEU A 97 -0.68 -7.50 -5.31
N MET A 98 -0.61 -7.22 -6.62
CA MET A 98 -0.98 -8.17 -7.67
C MET A 98 0.01 -9.33 -7.80
N GLU A 99 1.32 -9.05 -7.79
CA GLU A 99 2.38 -10.06 -7.92
C GLU A 99 2.33 -11.07 -6.78
N ASP A 100 2.02 -10.63 -5.56
CA ASP A 100 1.86 -11.49 -4.40
C ASP A 100 0.68 -12.48 -4.52
N GLN A 101 -0.21 -12.29 -5.51
CA GLN A 101 -1.31 -13.22 -5.81
C GLN A 101 -0.96 -14.23 -6.90
N THR A 102 0.16 -14.06 -7.60
CA THR A 102 0.55 -14.98 -8.68
C THR A 102 0.96 -16.35 -8.11
N GLY A 103 0.49 -17.43 -8.73
CA GLY A 103 0.77 -18.80 -8.29
C GLY A 103 -0.11 -19.32 -7.15
N ARG A 104 -1.25 -18.66 -6.87
CA ARG A 104 -2.28 -19.11 -5.93
C ARG A 104 -3.55 -19.52 -6.67
#